data_AF-A0A2N9L7Z0-F1
#
_entry.id   AF-A0A2N9L7Z0-F1
#
_cell.length_a   1.000
_cell.length_b   1.000
_cell.length_c   1.000
_cell.angle_alpha   90.00
_cell.angle_beta   90.00
_cell.angle_gamma   90.00
#
_symmetry.space_group_name_H-M   'P 1'
#
loop_
_entity.id
_entity.type
_entity.pdbx_description
1 polymer ?
#
loop_
_entity_poly.entity_id
_entity_poly.type
_entity_poly.pdbx_seq_one_letter_code
_entity_poly.pdbx_strand_id
1 'polypeptide(L)'
;MTCKFSLSRRNRVRRFHAPNGFTLMELLIVIAIILILMLMAIPTIGVMKKHANEVSAINSLRALTQAEIQYESTYPANGYACALTSLGGEPGSGAPSPTSAQLIGADLASGYKSGYLFSITNCQKVTINGTDKITAYTITAVPQAVGKTGDRGFCTDQFGGAAKYDPAGGTNCTQLLQ
;
A
#
# COMPACT_ATOMS: atom_id res chain seq x y z
N MET A 1 -30.31 -85.86 54.87
CA MET A 1 -28.89 -85.51 54.60
C MET A 1 -28.79 -85.31 53.10
N THR A 2 -28.50 -84.18 52.48
CA THR A 2 -27.86 -82.90 52.81
C THR A 2 -28.27 -81.92 51.70
N CYS A 3 -28.70 -80.67 51.99
CA CYS A 3 -27.92 -79.45 51.74
C CYS A 3 -26.97 -79.54 50.52
N LYS A 4 -26.94 -78.61 49.55
CA LYS A 4 -26.79 -77.16 49.74
C LYS A 4 -26.77 -76.42 48.38
N PHE A 5 -27.34 -75.22 48.38
CA PHE A 5 -26.81 -73.96 47.86
C PHE A 5 -26.44 -73.80 46.36
N SER A 6 -27.30 -73.02 45.71
CA SER A 6 -27.04 -72.10 44.59
C SER A 6 -25.75 -71.29 44.75
N LEU A 7 -25.02 -71.06 43.64
CA LEU A 7 -24.23 -69.84 43.43
C LEU A 7 -24.07 -69.54 41.93
N SER A 8 -24.84 -68.56 41.48
CA SER A 8 -24.74 -67.85 40.21
C SER A 8 -23.35 -67.20 40.05
N ARG A 9 -22.55 -67.64 39.07
CA ARG A 9 -21.33 -66.94 38.66
C ARG A 9 -21.70 -65.73 37.81
N ARG A 10 -21.72 -64.54 38.43
CA ARG A 10 -21.78 -63.25 37.74
C ARG A 10 -20.48 -63.00 36.99
N ASN A 11 -20.58 -62.85 35.68
CA ASN A 11 -19.51 -62.41 34.80
C ASN A 11 -19.21 -60.92 35.09
N ARG A 12 -18.09 -60.62 35.75
CA ARG A 12 -17.68 -59.24 36.05
C ARG A 12 -16.70 -58.77 34.97
N VAL A 13 -17.23 -58.21 33.89
CA VAL A 13 -16.43 -57.45 32.92
C VAL A 13 -15.88 -56.22 33.65
N ARG A 14 -14.61 -56.29 34.07
CA ARG A 14 -13.90 -55.11 34.57
C ARG A 14 -13.64 -54.19 33.39
N ARG A 15 -14.48 -53.17 33.20
CA ARG A 15 -14.11 -52.02 32.37
C ARG A 15 -12.96 -51.32 33.07
N PHE A 16 -11.74 -51.47 32.54
CA PHE A 16 -10.65 -50.57 32.87
C PHE A 16 -11.00 -49.21 32.28
N HIS A 17 -11.65 -48.35 33.07
CA HIS A 17 -11.60 -46.92 32.79
C HIS A 17 -10.16 -46.50 33.08
N ALA A 18 -9.35 -46.42 32.03
CA ALA A 18 -8.10 -45.67 32.11
C ALA A 18 -8.51 -44.23 32.45
N PRO A 19 -7.99 -43.64 33.55
CA PRO A 19 -8.16 -42.23 33.78
C PRO A 19 -7.39 -41.51 32.65
N ASN A 20 -8.10 -41.01 31.65
CA ASN A 20 -7.55 -40.11 30.65
C ASN A 20 -7.31 -38.75 31.32
N GLY A 21 -6.30 -38.69 32.18
CA GLY A 21 -5.83 -37.47 32.81
C GLY A 21 -4.72 -36.86 31.96
N PHE A 22 -4.93 -35.64 31.49
CA PHE A 22 -3.90 -34.82 30.87
C PHE A 22 -2.80 -34.56 31.91
N THR A 23 -1.55 -34.91 31.63
CA THR A 23 -0.47 -34.59 32.58
C THR A 23 -0.20 -33.08 32.55
N LEU A 24 0.13 -32.49 33.71
CA LEU A 24 0.50 -31.06 33.74
C LEU A 24 1.69 -30.76 32.85
N MET A 25 2.62 -31.71 32.71
CA MET A 25 3.79 -31.58 31.83
C MET A 25 3.42 -31.51 30.35
N GLU A 26 2.44 -32.30 29.89
CA GLU A 26 1.94 -32.20 28.51
C GLU A 26 1.34 -30.82 28.23
N LEU A 27 0.60 -30.25 29.18
CA LEU A 27 0.03 -28.91 29.01
C LEU A 27 1.13 -27.84 28.99
N LEU A 28 2.14 -27.98 29.85
CA LEU A 28 3.29 -27.06 29.93
C LEU A 28 4.10 -27.01 28.63
N ILE A 29 4.33 -28.17 28.00
CA ILE A 29 5.06 -28.22 26.72
C ILE A 29 4.23 -27.56 25.61
N VAL A 30 2.91 -27.79 25.59
CA VAL A 30 2.03 -27.19 24.57
C VAL A 30 2.01 -25.67 24.69
N ILE A 31 1.83 -25.12 25.89
CA ILE A 31 1.86 -23.66 26.07
C ILE A 31 3.24 -23.08 25.73
N ALA A 32 4.33 -23.79 26.04
CA ALA A 32 5.68 -23.35 25.73
C ALA A 32 5.89 -23.24 24.21
N ILE A 33 5.44 -24.23 23.44
CA ILE A 33 5.53 -24.20 21.97
C ILE A 33 4.65 -23.08 21.39
N ILE A 34 3.42 -22.90 21.90
CA ILE A 34 2.53 -21.81 21.45
C ILE A 34 3.19 -20.44 21.67
N LEU A 35 3.83 -20.22 22.82
CA LEU A 35 4.52 -18.96 23.13
C LEU A 35 5.72 -18.71 22.21
N ILE A 36 6.53 -19.73 21.92
CA ILE A 36 7.66 -19.62 20.97
C ILE A 36 7.17 -19.25 19.57
N LEU A 37 6.11 -19.91 19.09
CA LEU A 37 5.53 -19.63 17.78
C LEU A 37 4.93 -18.23 17.72
N MET A 38 4.23 -17.79 18.77
CA MET A 38 3.69 -16.42 18.85
C MET A 38 4.78 -15.35 18.81
N LEU A 39 5.92 -15.57 19.49
CA LEU A 39 7.06 -14.64 19.47
C LEU A 39 7.65 -14.46 18.06
N MET A 40 7.71 -15.52 17.25
CA MET A 40 8.18 -15.45 15.86
C MET A 40 7.12 -14.91 14.88
N ALA A 41 5.84 -15.03 15.24
CA ALA A 41 4.72 -14.62 14.40
C ALA A 41 4.35 -13.13 14.50
N ILE A 42 5.16 -12.30 15.16
CA ILE A 42 5.07 -10.83 15.12
C ILE A 42 6.10 -10.25 14.13
N PRO A 43 6.22 -10.67 12.86
CA PRO A 43 6.88 -9.81 11.90
C PRO A 43 6.02 -8.54 11.79
N THR A 44 6.66 -7.39 11.93
CA THR A 44 6.01 -6.07 12.00
C THR A 44 5.31 -5.76 10.67
N ILE A 45 4.02 -6.09 10.57
CA ILE A 45 3.15 -5.87 9.40
C ILE A 45 3.24 -4.44 8.85
N GLY A 46 3.57 -3.46 9.72
CA GLY A 46 3.80 -2.07 9.35
C GLY A 46 4.92 -1.86 8.33
N VAL A 47 6.05 -2.56 8.44
CA VAL A 47 7.19 -2.36 7.53
C VAL A 47 6.85 -2.84 6.12
N MET A 48 6.18 -3.99 6.00
CA MET A 48 5.74 -4.53 4.72
C MET A 48 4.74 -3.59 4.03
N LYS A 49 3.79 -3.04 4.80
CA LYS A 49 2.80 -2.10 4.26
C LYS A 49 3.45 -0.80 3.79
N LYS A 50 4.42 -0.26 4.54
CA LYS A 50 5.19 0.91 4.11
C LYS A 50 5.92 0.68 2.79
N HIS A 51 6.62 -0.44 2.67
CA HIS A 51 7.33 -0.78 1.44
C HIS A 51 6.35 -0.92 0.26
N ALA A 52 5.20 -1.57 0.46
CA ALA A 52 4.17 -1.66 -0.56
C ALA A 52 3.62 -0.28 -0.98
N ASN A 53 3.41 0.61 -0.01
CA ASN A 53 2.97 1.99 -0.27
C ASN A 53 4.03 2.77 -1.06
N GLU A 54 5.32 2.64 -0.71
CA GLU A 54 6.43 3.27 -1.43
C GLU A 54 6.51 2.80 -2.88
N VAL A 55 6.42 1.49 -3.11
CA VAL A 55 6.40 0.91 -4.47
C VAL A 55 5.17 1.40 -5.25
N SER A 56 4.00 1.45 -4.61
CA SER A 56 2.78 2.01 -5.21
C SER A 56 2.96 3.48 -5.58
N ALA A 57 3.67 4.27 -4.76
CA ALA A 57 3.92 5.67 -5.01
C ALA A 57 4.85 5.89 -6.21
N ILE A 58 5.94 5.12 -6.30
CA ILE A 58 6.88 5.16 -7.42
C ILE A 58 6.17 4.80 -8.74
N ASN A 59 5.33 3.77 -8.73
CA ASN A 59 4.55 3.40 -9.91
C ASN A 59 3.51 4.46 -10.29
N SER A 60 2.89 5.09 -9.29
CA SER A 60 1.94 6.18 -9.51
C SER A 60 2.62 7.43 -10.08
N LEU A 61 3.83 7.76 -9.64
CA LEU A 61 4.63 8.84 -10.20
C LEU A 61 4.95 8.58 -11.68
N ARG A 62 5.38 7.35 -12.02
CA ARG A 62 5.61 6.97 -13.42
C ARG A 62 4.34 7.12 -14.26
N ALA A 63 3.20 6.68 -13.74
CA ALA A 63 1.91 6.83 -14.42
C ALA A 63 1.54 8.31 -14.62
N LEU A 64 1.78 9.16 -13.63
CA LEU A 64 1.56 10.62 -13.74
C LEU A 64 2.49 11.25 -14.79
N THR A 65 3.78 10.91 -14.81
CA THR A 65 4.71 11.40 -15.84
C THR A 65 4.27 10.99 -17.25
N GLN A 66 3.80 9.75 -17.43
CA GLN A 66 3.27 9.30 -18.73
C GLN A 66 1.97 10.04 -19.09
N ALA A 67 1.09 10.30 -18.11
CA ALA A 67 -0.12 11.09 -18.32
C ALA A 67 0.20 12.54 -18.72
N GLU A 68 1.22 13.16 -18.13
CA GLU A 68 1.69 14.49 -18.51
C GLU A 68 2.22 14.55 -19.95
N ILE A 69 3.00 13.56 -20.37
CA ILE A 69 3.49 13.46 -21.76
C ILE A 69 2.31 13.29 -22.73
N GLN A 70 1.35 12.43 -22.39
CA GLN A 70 0.15 12.24 -23.20
C GLN A 70 -0.71 13.51 -23.25
N TYR A 71 -0.82 14.23 -22.12
CA TYR A 71 -1.55 15.49 -22.04
C TYR A 71 -0.92 16.55 -22.95
N GLU A 72 0.40 16.72 -22.92
CA GLU A 72 1.10 17.68 -23.77
C GLU A 72 0.95 17.34 -25.26
N SER A 73 0.99 16.06 -25.62
CA SER A 73 0.74 15.61 -26.98
C SER A 73 -0.71 15.85 -27.45
N THR A 74 -1.67 15.82 -26.53
CA THR A 74 -3.10 16.02 -26.84
C THR A 74 -3.48 17.51 -26.85
N TYR A 75 -2.87 18.31 -25.98
CA TYR A 75 -3.15 19.73 -25.77
C TYR A 75 -1.88 20.60 -25.89
N PRO A 76 -1.24 20.65 -27.08
CA PRO A 76 0.06 21.31 -27.26
C PRO A 76 0.03 22.83 -26.99
N ALA A 77 -1.15 23.46 -27.11
CA ALA A 77 -1.35 24.87 -26.79
C ALA A 77 -1.21 25.18 -25.29
N ASN A 78 -1.58 24.23 -24.42
CA ASN A 78 -1.53 24.38 -22.96
C ASN A 78 -0.20 23.87 -22.39
N GLY A 79 0.45 22.91 -23.07
CA GLY A 79 1.66 22.25 -22.59
C GLY A 79 1.33 21.19 -21.56
N TYR A 80 2.06 21.18 -20.44
CA TYR A 80 1.81 20.25 -19.34
C TYR A 80 0.65 20.69 -18.43
N ALA A 81 0.09 19.75 -17.66
CA ALA A 81 -0.89 20.07 -16.64
C ALA A 81 -0.20 20.57 -15.36
N CYS A 82 -0.84 21.51 -14.67
CA CYS A 82 -0.36 22.02 -13.37
C CYS A 82 -1.24 21.56 -12.20
N ALA A 83 -2.32 20.82 -12.49
CA ALA A 83 -3.25 20.31 -11.50
C ALA A 83 -3.58 18.86 -11.82
N LEU A 84 -3.60 18.00 -10.78
CA LEU A 84 -3.96 16.59 -10.93
C LEU A 84 -5.39 16.41 -11.44
N THR A 85 -6.28 17.35 -11.12
CA THR A 85 -7.65 17.37 -11.62
C THR A 85 -7.72 17.59 -13.14
N SER A 86 -6.78 18.32 -13.73
CA SER A 86 -6.70 18.52 -15.19
C SER A 86 -6.33 17.25 -15.93
N LEU A 87 -5.45 16.43 -15.35
CA LEU A 87 -5.12 15.10 -15.88
C LEU A 87 -6.25 14.09 -15.66
N GLY A 88 -6.98 14.26 -14.55
CA GLY A 88 -8.09 13.41 -14.17
C GLY A 88 -9.39 13.75 -14.90
N GLY A 89 -10.48 13.28 -14.32
CA GLY A 89 -11.83 13.43 -14.84
C GLY A 89 -12.66 12.21 -14.49
N GLU A 90 -13.95 12.41 -14.22
CA GLU A 90 -14.85 11.28 -13.96
C GLU A 90 -15.08 10.53 -15.28
N PRO A 91 -14.86 9.21 -15.34
CA PRO A 91 -15.14 8.43 -16.54
C PRO A 91 -16.61 8.60 -16.96
N GLY A 92 -16.83 9.02 -18.21
CA GLY A 92 -18.18 9.22 -18.73
C GLY A 92 -18.81 10.58 -18.44
N SER A 93 -18.07 11.54 -17.87
CA SER A 93 -18.56 12.92 -17.67
C SER A 93 -18.63 13.78 -18.94
N GLY A 94 -18.31 13.20 -20.11
CA GLY A 94 -18.20 13.90 -21.38
C GLY A 94 -16.90 13.59 -22.11
N ALA A 95 -16.69 14.27 -23.24
CA ALA A 95 -15.45 14.16 -24.01
C ALA A 95 -14.25 14.75 -23.22
N PRO A 96 -13.04 14.20 -23.38
CA PRO A 96 -11.84 14.75 -22.76
C PRO A 96 -11.62 16.22 -23.11
N SER A 97 -11.23 17.01 -22.12
CA SER A 97 -10.90 18.43 -22.27
C SER A 97 -9.61 18.78 -21.52
N PRO A 98 -8.99 19.96 -21.76
CA PRO A 98 -7.77 20.35 -21.04
C PRO A 98 -7.94 20.46 -19.51
N THR A 99 -9.16 20.67 -19.03
CA THR A 99 -9.48 20.70 -17.59
C THR A 99 -9.91 19.35 -17.03
N SER A 100 -10.11 18.34 -17.89
CA SER A 100 -10.58 17.01 -17.53
C SER A 100 -10.16 16.02 -18.61
N ALA A 101 -8.87 15.69 -18.67
CA ALA A 101 -8.29 14.88 -19.74
C ALA A 101 -8.60 13.38 -19.61
N GLN A 102 -9.09 12.94 -18.45
CA GLN A 102 -9.45 11.54 -18.15
C GLN A 102 -8.27 10.55 -18.39
N LEU A 103 -7.02 11.01 -18.20
CA LEU A 103 -5.80 10.22 -18.41
C LEU A 103 -5.38 9.41 -17.19
N ILE A 104 -5.84 9.80 -16.00
CA ILE A 104 -5.56 9.14 -14.73
C ILE A 104 -6.83 8.77 -13.98
N GLY A 105 -6.75 7.74 -13.13
CA GLY A 105 -7.87 7.32 -12.28
C GLY A 105 -8.18 8.31 -11.14
N ALA A 106 -9.40 8.22 -10.61
CA ALA A 106 -9.92 9.11 -9.57
C ALA A 106 -9.02 9.19 -8.31
N ASP A 107 -8.38 8.09 -7.90
CA ASP A 107 -7.46 8.09 -6.76
C ASP A 107 -6.31 9.09 -6.97
N LEU A 108 -5.65 9.06 -8.13
CA LEU A 108 -4.53 9.96 -8.42
C LEU A 108 -5.01 11.39 -8.68
N ALA A 109 -6.18 11.55 -9.29
CA ALA A 109 -6.81 12.86 -9.47
C ALA A 109 -7.16 13.53 -8.12
N SER A 110 -7.51 12.74 -7.10
CA SER A 110 -7.75 13.24 -5.74
C SER A 110 -6.48 13.68 -5.01
N GLY A 111 -5.30 13.34 -5.54
CA GLY A 111 -4.02 13.59 -4.90
C GLY A 111 -3.70 12.61 -3.77
N TYR A 112 -4.42 11.49 -3.63
CA TYR A 112 -4.16 10.51 -2.57
C TYR A 112 -4.22 9.07 -3.09
N LYS A 113 -3.16 8.31 -2.86
CA LYS A 113 -3.14 6.87 -3.16
C LYS A 113 -2.20 6.12 -2.23
N SER A 114 -2.65 4.98 -1.70
CA SER A 114 -1.83 4.06 -0.89
C SER A 114 -1.05 4.73 0.25
N GLY A 115 -1.65 5.71 0.95
CA GLY A 115 -0.98 6.40 2.07
C GLY A 115 0.02 7.49 1.67
N TYR A 116 0.07 7.83 0.37
CA TYR A 116 0.87 8.92 -0.19
C TYR A 116 -0.02 10.02 -0.76
N LEU A 117 0.45 11.25 -0.61
CA LEU A 117 -0.13 12.47 -1.16
C LEU A 117 0.66 12.88 -2.39
N PHE A 118 -0.04 13.06 -3.50
CA PHE A 118 0.53 13.47 -4.78
C PHE A 118 0.17 14.93 -5.04
N SER A 119 1.13 15.70 -5.52
CA SER A 119 0.88 17.07 -5.97
C SER A 119 1.78 17.46 -7.12
N ILE A 120 1.27 18.30 -8.01
CA ILE A 120 2.05 18.95 -9.06
C ILE A 120 2.40 20.35 -8.55
N THR A 121 3.69 20.68 -8.59
CA THR A 121 4.25 21.93 -8.05
C THR A 121 5.28 22.49 -9.02
N ASN A 122 5.78 23.70 -8.74
CA ASN A 122 6.84 24.35 -9.52
C ASN A 122 6.53 24.52 -11.01
N CYS A 123 5.25 24.63 -11.37
CA CYS A 123 4.84 24.83 -12.75
C CYS A 123 5.41 26.14 -13.29
N GLN A 124 6.20 26.05 -14.36
CA GLN A 124 6.69 27.23 -15.07
C GLN A 124 5.85 27.45 -16.32
N LYS A 125 5.42 28.69 -16.52
CA LYS A 125 4.64 29.10 -17.69
C LYS A 125 5.44 30.03 -18.57
N VAL A 126 5.28 29.86 -19.88
CA VAL A 126 5.80 30.75 -20.91
C VAL A 126 4.63 31.19 -21.77
N THR A 127 4.46 32.50 -21.92
CA THR A 127 3.41 33.06 -22.78
C THR A 127 3.97 33.15 -24.20
N ILE A 128 3.42 32.37 -25.13
CA ILE A 128 3.78 32.38 -26.55
C ILE A 128 2.56 32.86 -27.33
N ASN A 129 2.73 33.93 -28.12
CA ASN A 129 1.64 34.52 -28.92
C ASN A 129 0.36 34.82 -28.10
N GLY A 130 0.51 35.26 -26.84
CA GLY A 130 -0.61 35.57 -25.95
C GLY A 130 -1.30 34.35 -25.31
N THR A 131 -0.78 33.13 -25.51
CA THR A 131 -1.27 31.90 -24.87
C THR A 131 -0.25 31.40 -23.84
N ASP A 132 -0.70 31.13 -22.61
CA ASP A 132 0.15 30.59 -21.54
C ASP A 132 0.35 29.08 -21.74
N LYS A 133 1.59 28.66 -22.00
CA LYS A 133 2.01 27.25 -22.09
C LYS A 133 2.82 26.86 -20.85
N ILE A 134 2.47 25.76 -20.19
CA ILE A 134 3.28 25.20 -19.11
C ILE A 134 4.42 24.38 -19.70
N THR A 135 5.67 24.72 -19.37
CA THR A 135 6.88 24.11 -19.94
C THR A 135 7.67 23.27 -18.96
N ALA A 136 7.45 23.45 -17.65
CA ALA A 136 8.08 22.69 -16.59
C ALA A 136 7.09 22.41 -15.47
N TYR A 137 7.27 21.28 -14.79
CA TYR A 137 6.49 20.88 -13.63
C TYR A 137 7.32 19.95 -12.74
N THR A 138 6.92 19.80 -11.48
CA THR A 138 7.49 18.81 -10.58
C THR A 138 6.36 18.08 -9.87
N ILE A 139 6.28 16.78 -10.09
CA ILE A 139 5.35 15.92 -9.36
C ILE A 139 6.06 15.47 -8.08
N THR A 140 5.39 15.63 -6.95
CA THR A 140 5.86 15.15 -5.65
C THR A 140 4.89 14.11 -5.11
N ALA A 141 5.43 13.09 -4.43
CA ALA A 141 4.71 12.08 -3.71
C ALA A 141 5.28 11.99 -2.29
N VAL A 142 4.56 12.54 -1.31
CA VAL A 142 4.99 12.55 0.09
C VAL A 142 4.10 11.61 0.91
N PRO A 143 4.65 10.88 1.90
CA PRO A 143 3.82 10.05 2.76
C PRO A 143 2.86 10.93 3.58
N GLN A 144 1.58 10.53 3.67
CA GLN A 144 0.60 11.23 4.50
C GLN A 144 1.05 11.36 5.96
N ALA A 145 1.75 10.35 6.48
CA ALA A 145 2.39 10.38 7.79
C ALA A 145 3.75 9.68 7.72
N VAL A 146 4.82 10.48 7.74
CA VAL A 146 6.22 10.02 7.80
C VAL A 146 6.40 9.07 8.99
N GLY A 147 7.05 7.93 8.79
CA GLY A 147 7.23 6.94 9.85
C GLY A 147 6.04 6.00 10.05
N LYS A 148 4.91 6.23 9.37
CA LYS A 148 3.70 5.40 9.45
C LYS A 148 3.27 4.86 8.08
N THR A 149 2.94 5.73 7.14
CA THR A 149 2.48 5.33 5.80
C THR A 149 3.61 5.14 4.81
N GLY A 150 4.74 5.80 5.06
CA GLY A 150 5.99 5.64 4.34
C GLY A 150 7.09 6.44 5.04
N ASP A 151 8.34 6.20 4.67
CA ASP A 151 9.50 6.87 5.28
C ASP A 151 10.13 7.88 4.31
N ARG A 152 10.04 7.61 3.01
CA ARG A 152 10.64 8.43 1.95
C ARG A 152 9.60 9.22 1.15
N GLY A 153 9.96 10.42 0.75
CA GLY A 153 9.25 11.22 -0.26
C GLY A 153 9.87 10.98 -1.62
N PHE A 154 9.10 11.18 -2.70
CA PHE A 154 9.57 10.98 -4.06
C PHE A 154 9.20 12.17 -4.94
N CYS A 155 10.05 12.51 -5.90
CA CYS A 155 9.79 13.59 -6.84
C CYS A 155 10.24 13.21 -8.24
N THR A 156 9.57 13.73 -9.25
CA THR A 156 9.97 13.62 -10.65
C THR A 156 9.71 14.94 -11.37
N ASP A 157 10.50 15.21 -12.40
CA ASP A 157 10.47 16.43 -13.20
C ASP A 157 10.05 16.13 -14.64
N GLN A 158 9.81 17.18 -15.43
CA GLN A 158 9.36 17.05 -16.82
C GLN A 158 10.39 16.40 -17.76
N PHE A 159 11.63 16.17 -17.32
CA PHE A 159 12.68 15.61 -18.16
C PHE A 159 12.60 14.07 -18.26
N GLY A 160 11.62 13.45 -17.59
CA GLY A 160 11.42 11.99 -17.63
C GLY A 160 12.59 11.21 -17.01
N GLY A 161 13.41 11.88 -16.19
CA GLY A 161 14.53 11.26 -15.49
C GLY A 161 14.09 10.26 -14.42
N ALA A 162 15.05 9.52 -13.88
CA ALA A 162 14.80 8.66 -12.72
C ALA A 162 14.19 9.49 -11.57
N ALA A 163 13.15 8.93 -10.93
CA ALA A 163 12.54 9.57 -9.77
C ALA A 163 13.63 9.84 -8.71
N LYS A 164 13.57 11.01 -8.09
CA LYS A 164 14.42 11.37 -6.96
C LYS A 164 13.66 11.05 -5.67
N TYR A 165 14.36 10.84 -4.57
CA TYR A 165 13.75 10.63 -3.26
C TYR A 165 14.35 11.53 -2.18
N ASP A 166 13.56 11.76 -1.14
CA ASP A 166 13.90 12.48 0.07
C ASP A 166 13.81 11.52 1.28
N PRO A 167 14.92 11.21 1.96
CA PRO A 167 14.94 10.37 3.16
C PRO A 167 14.10 10.91 4.32
N ALA A 168 13.84 12.22 4.36
CA ALA A 168 13.05 12.84 5.43
C ALA A 168 11.53 12.75 5.17
N GLY A 169 11.10 12.21 4.04
CA GLY A 169 9.68 12.15 3.69
C GLY A 169 9.11 13.46 3.14
N GLY A 170 9.97 14.42 2.80
CA GLY A 170 9.57 15.73 2.28
C GLY A 170 9.60 15.84 0.76
N THR A 171 9.60 17.08 0.27
CA THR A 171 9.68 17.43 -1.15
C THR A 171 11.11 17.77 -1.59
N ASN A 172 12.12 17.64 -0.72
CA ASN A 172 13.51 17.98 -1.03
C ASN A 172 14.24 16.79 -1.64
N CYS A 173 13.76 16.35 -2.80
CA CYS A 173 14.27 15.16 -3.46
C CYS A 173 15.64 15.40 -4.11
N THR A 174 16.69 15.05 -3.39
CA THR A 174 18.10 15.27 -3.79
C THR A 174 18.80 13.99 -4.26
N GLN A 175 18.32 12.82 -3.82
CA GLN A 175 18.95 11.53 -4.12
C GLN A 175 18.23 10.84 -5.28
N LEU A 176 19.00 10.21 -6.18
CA LEU A 176 18.43 9.42 -7.28
C LEU A 176 17.93 8.07 -6.76
N LEU A 177 16.71 7.71 -7.13
CA LEU A 177 16.20 6.37 -6.90
C LEU A 177 16.91 5.40 -7.86
N GLN A 178 17.70 4.48 -7.30
CA GLN A 178 18.39 3.42 -8.05
C GLN A 178 17.42 2.31 -8.49
#